data_AF-A0A917GVY2-F1
#
_entry.id   AF-A0A917GVY2-F1
#
_cell.length_a   1.000
_cell.length_b   1.000
_cell.length_c   1.000
_cell.angle_alpha   90.00
_cell.angle_beta   90.00
_cell.angle_gamma   90.00
#
_symmetry.space_group_name_H-M   'P 1'
#
loop_
_entity.id
_entity.type
_entity.pdbx_description
1 polymer ?
#
loop_
_entity_poly.entity_id
_entity_poly.type
_entity_poly.pdbx_seq_one_letter_code
_entity_poly.pdbx_strand_id
1 'polypeptide(L)'
;MSRSLLRSEHLLAGAPPMASRVGFRERRAALRAGRRSAATTVPDAEGHHPATRAMAAETAQVEAQIHTALIKAVEGLDRRIAPAEAQIRLLTAGLPPQTSAEPPVPRAPMTAAEQERARAQEEALHRHTAHRAATLQRLSQLQEEVAELSQQREHLHSTAAGILSSWAARFDKLVAFHRAGFVRALTRRFFRSTLKVEDPGNLPMPSYRPTHGWVRGEQLSVTVTEVHPDQQPTLRWAHLPWNLDRLSASASRNR
;
A
#
# COMPACT_ATOMS: atom_id res chain seq x y z
N MET A 1 17.74 14.48 17.61
CA MET A 1 16.83 14.26 16.47
C MET A 1 17.60 13.56 15.36
N SER A 2 17.39 12.25 15.16
CA SER A 2 17.84 11.46 13.97
C SER A 2 17.60 9.95 14.17
N ARG A 3 16.35 9.56 14.46
CA ARG A 3 15.96 8.13 14.52
C ARG A 3 14.89 7.74 13.48
N SER A 4 14.44 8.67 12.65
CA SER A 4 13.32 8.45 11.71
C SER A 4 13.74 7.92 10.33
N LEU A 5 15.03 7.95 9.97
CA LEU A 5 15.48 7.51 8.63
C LEU A 5 15.92 6.04 8.56
N LEU A 6 16.13 5.38 9.71
CA LEU A 6 16.59 3.98 9.76
C LEU A 6 15.46 2.94 9.85
N ARG A 7 14.19 3.36 9.93
CA ARG A 7 13.05 2.42 9.91
C ARG A 7 12.48 2.17 8.51
N SER A 8 12.80 3.01 7.53
CA SER A 8 12.27 2.91 6.18
C SER A 8 12.93 1.80 5.34
N GLU A 9 14.17 1.41 5.68
CA GLU A 9 14.93 0.40 4.93
C GLU A 9 14.39 -1.04 5.12
N HIS A 10 13.52 -1.28 6.11
CA HIS A 10 12.99 -2.62 6.38
C HIS A 10 11.56 -2.87 5.88
N LEU A 11 10.83 -1.82 5.48
CA LEU A 11 9.40 -1.98 5.21
C LEU A 11 9.13 -2.61 3.83
N LEU A 12 9.94 -2.27 2.83
CA LEU A 12 9.79 -2.78 1.46
C LEU A 12 11.05 -3.53 1.02
N ALA A 13 11.28 -4.69 1.62
CA ALA A 13 12.47 -5.49 1.34
C ALA A 13 12.61 -5.81 -0.16
N GLY A 14 13.79 -5.53 -0.72
CA GLY A 14 14.08 -5.73 -2.14
C GLY A 14 13.69 -4.57 -3.06
N ALA A 15 13.05 -3.51 -2.54
CA ALA A 15 12.93 -2.26 -3.26
C ALA A 15 14.25 -1.47 -3.20
N PRO A 16 14.59 -0.71 -4.25
CA PRO A 16 15.68 0.24 -4.18
C PRO A 16 15.43 1.29 -3.09
N PRO A 17 16.47 1.82 -2.44
CA PRO A 17 16.30 2.91 -1.48
C PRO A 17 15.79 4.17 -2.18
N MET A 18 15.39 5.17 -1.40
CA MET A 18 15.11 6.50 -1.94
C MET A 18 16.31 7.01 -2.74
N ALA A 19 16.03 7.74 -3.82
CA ALA A 19 17.08 8.26 -4.67
C ALA A 19 17.97 9.22 -3.88
N SER A 20 19.29 9.04 -4.00
CA SER A 20 20.25 9.96 -3.41
C SER A 20 20.08 11.35 -4.01
N ARG A 21 20.37 12.39 -3.21
CA ARG A 21 20.42 13.76 -3.73
C ARG A 21 21.44 13.84 -4.85
N VAL A 22 21.09 14.52 -5.93
CA VAL A 22 21.98 14.70 -7.08
C VAL A 22 23.30 15.32 -6.62
N GLY A 23 24.38 14.55 -6.73
CA GLY A 23 25.70 14.96 -6.30
C GLY A 23 26.39 15.88 -7.30
N PHE A 24 27.48 16.53 -6.87
CA PHE A 24 28.27 17.41 -7.74
C PHE A 24 28.81 16.69 -9.00
N ARG A 25 29.24 15.43 -8.84
CA ARG A 25 29.76 14.61 -9.95
C ARG A 25 28.67 14.34 -11.00
N GLU A 26 27.50 13.93 -10.55
CA GLU A 26 26.34 13.64 -11.41
C GLU A 26 25.86 14.88 -12.15
N ARG A 27 25.72 16.00 -11.43
CA ARG A 27 25.41 17.31 -12.02
C ARG A 27 26.41 17.67 -13.13
N ARG A 28 27.72 17.55 -12.86
CA ARG A 28 28.77 17.82 -13.86
C ARG A 28 28.68 16.85 -15.04
N ALA A 29 28.42 15.57 -14.80
CA ALA A 29 28.26 14.58 -15.86
C ALA A 29 27.06 14.90 -16.76
N ALA A 30 25.90 15.19 -16.18
CA ALA A 30 24.69 15.59 -16.90
C ALA A 30 24.91 16.86 -17.75
N LEU A 31 25.53 17.90 -17.16
CA LEU A 31 25.90 19.13 -17.88
C LEU A 31 26.83 18.84 -19.08
N ARG A 32 27.84 17.98 -18.91
CA ARG A 32 28.75 17.61 -20.01
C ARG A 32 28.04 16.79 -21.08
N ALA A 33 27.17 15.86 -20.68
CA ALA A 33 26.36 15.07 -21.59
C ALA A 33 25.49 15.97 -22.46
N GLY A 34 24.78 16.93 -21.85
CA GLY A 34 23.98 17.92 -22.57
C GLY A 34 24.77 18.72 -23.60
N ARG A 35 25.97 19.21 -23.21
CA ARG A 35 26.86 19.90 -24.15
C ARG A 35 27.26 19.04 -25.35
N ARG A 36 27.54 17.76 -25.13
CA ARG A 36 27.87 16.82 -26.22
C ARG A 36 26.66 16.58 -27.11
N SER A 37 25.49 16.35 -26.54
CA SER A 37 24.26 16.13 -27.30
C SER A 37 23.91 17.29 -28.21
N ALA A 38 24.15 18.54 -27.78
CA ALA A 38 23.96 19.74 -28.61
C ALA A 38 24.81 19.76 -29.88
N ALA A 39 25.92 19.01 -29.92
CA ALA A 39 26.77 18.92 -31.09
C ALA A 39 26.42 17.76 -32.01
N THR A 40 25.69 16.75 -31.53
CA THR A 40 25.60 15.43 -32.20
C THR A 40 24.19 14.92 -32.45
N THR A 41 23.18 15.37 -31.69
CA THR A 41 21.85 14.75 -31.71
C THR A 41 20.74 15.79 -31.59
N VAL A 42 19.81 15.77 -32.55
CA VAL A 42 18.56 16.52 -32.46
C VAL A 42 17.65 15.83 -31.43
N PRO A 43 17.03 16.56 -30.49
CA PRO A 43 16.06 15.98 -29.56
C PRO A 43 14.79 15.53 -30.31
N ASP A 44 14.11 14.51 -29.80
CA ASP A 44 12.82 14.07 -30.34
C ASP A 44 11.66 15.02 -29.97
N ALA A 45 10.44 14.69 -30.39
CA ALA A 45 9.24 15.50 -30.16
C ALA A 45 8.92 15.71 -28.66
N GLU A 46 9.38 14.82 -27.79
CA GLU A 46 9.22 14.91 -26.34
C GLU A 46 10.44 15.59 -25.66
N GLY A 47 11.37 16.12 -26.47
CA GLY A 47 12.59 16.77 -26.01
C GLY A 47 13.67 15.81 -25.53
N HIS A 48 13.48 14.51 -25.70
CA HIS A 48 14.41 13.49 -25.26
C HIS A 48 15.62 13.38 -26.19
N HIS A 49 16.77 13.13 -25.58
CA HIS A 49 18.02 12.72 -26.22
C HIS A 49 18.34 11.29 -25.79
N PRO A 50 19.27 10.58 -26.46
CA PRO A 50 19.72 9.26 -26.00
C PRO A 50 20.12 9.25 -24.51
N ALA A 51 20.76 10.31 -24.01
CA ALA A 51 21.13 10.44 -22.61
C ALA A 51 19.92 10.57 -21.66
N THR A 52 18.91 11.37 -22.00
CA THR A 52 17.71 11.51 -21.14
C THR A 52 16.78 10.31 -21.28
N ARG A 53 16.76 9.61 -22.42
CA ARG A 53 16.09 8.31 -22.57
C ARG A 53 16.73 7.24 -21.68
N ALA A 54 18.07 7.20 -21.63
CA ALA A 54 18.77 6.29 -20.73
C ALA A 54 18.42 6.56 -19.25
N MET A 55 18.35 7.83 -18.83
CA MET A 55 17.91 8.20 -17.47
C MET A 55 16.45 7.78 -17.21
N ALA A 56 15.56 7.92 -18.20
CA ALA A 56 14.17 7.50 -18.08
C ALA A 56 14.05 5.97 -17.97
N ALA A 57 14.84 5.24 -18.77
CA ALA A 57 14.90 3.78 -18.72
C ALA A 57 15.43 3.27 -17.37
N GLU A 58 16.45 3.92 -16.78
CA GLU A 58 16.92 3.63 -15.43
C GLU A 58 15.80 3.83 -14.40
N THR A 59 15.06 4.94 -14.50
CA THR A 59 13.93 5.24 -13.60
C THR A 59 12.80 4.21 -13.76
N ALA A 60 12.55 3.74 -14.99
CA ALA A 60 11.58 2.67 -15.27
C ALA A 60 11.98 1.31 -14.70
N GLN A 61 13.28 0.97 -14.75
CA GLN A 61 13.80 -0.24 -14.11
C GLN A 61 13.61 -0.17 -12.59
N VAL A 62 13.87 0.99 -11.99
CA VAL A 62 13.60 1.26 -10.57
C VAL A 62 12.11 1.10 -10.25
N GLU A 63 11.21 1.66 -11.05
CA GLU A 63 9.77 1.50 -10.87
C GLU A 63 9.35 0.03 -10.89
N ALA A 64 9.86 -0.76 -11.83
CA ALA A 64 9.56 -2.19 -11.92
C ALA A 64 10.07 -2.98 -10.70
N GLN A 65 11.25 -2.63 -10.17
CA GLN A 65 11.76 -3.23 -8.93
C GLN A 65 10.90 -2.90 -7.72
N ILE A 66 10.50 -1.63 -7.58
CA ILE A 66 9.58 -1.18 -6.52
C ILE A 66 8.26 -1.93 -6.63
N HIS A 67 7.70 -2.04 -7.83
CA HIS A 67 6.45 -2.75 -8.07
C HIS A 67 6.53 -4.23 -7.66
N THR A 68 7.60 -4.92 -8.06
CA THR A 68 7.84 -6.33 -7.69
C THR A 68 7.96 -6.52 -6.18
N ALA A 69 8.69 -5.62 -5.51
CA ALA A 69 8.84 -5.66 -4.05
C ALA A 69 7.51 -5.38 -3.34
N LEU A 70 6.72 -4.42 -3.85
CA LEU A 70 5.40 -4.10 -3.33
C LEU A 70 4.43 -5.26 -3.46
N ILE A 71 4.37 -5.92 -4.61
CA ILE A 71 3.55 -7.13 -4.79
C ILE A 71 3.91 -8.16 -3.72
N LYS A 72 5.19 -8.55 -3.62
CA LYS A 72 5.62 -9.58 -2.66
C LYS A 72 5.28 -9.24 -1.21
N ALA A 73 5.45 -7.98 -0.82
CA ALA A 73 5.15 -7.53 0.53
C ALA A 73 3.63 -7.54 0.81
N VAL A 74 2.82 -7.06 -0.12
CA VAL A 74 1.36 -7.07 -0.04
C VAL A 74 0.83 -8.50 -0.01
N GLU A 75 1.33 -9.40 -0.87
CA GLU A 75 0.98 -10.82 -0.85
C GLU A 75 1.24 -11.48 0.50
N GLY A 76 2.35 -11.12 1.15
CA GLY A 76 2.68 -11.59 2.49
C GLY A 76 1.68 -11.15 3.55
N LEU A 77 1.18 -9.91 3.47
CA LEU A 77 0.14 -9.40 4.36
C LEU A 77 -1.22 -10.05 4.06
N ASP A 78 -1.59 -10.15 2.79
CA ASP A 78 -2.86 -10.75 2.37
C ASP A 78 -3.00 -12.20 2.83
N ARG A 79 -1.91 -12.98 2.79
CA ARG A 79 -1.89 -14.36 3.32
C ARG A 79 -2.14 -14.44 4.83
N ARG A 80 -1.92 -13.36 5.58
CA ARG A 80 -2.21 -13.27 7.02
C ARG A 80 -3.62 -12.73 7.28
N ILE A 81 -4.04 -11.73 6.51
CA ILE A 81 -5.38 -11.13 6.62
C ILE A 81 -6.47 -12.15 6.27
N ALA A 82 -6.31 -12.89 5.18
CA ALA A 82 -7.36 -13.76 4.66
C ALA A 82 -7.83 -14.85 5.66
N PRO A 83 -6.94 -15.60 6.34
CA PRO A 83 -7.36 -16.52 7.40
C PRO A 83 -8.05 -15.84 8.59
N ALA A 84 -7.56 -14.67 9.01
CA ALA A 84 -8.15 -13.91 10.12
C ALA A 84 -9.56 -13.43 9.77
N GLU A 85 -9.77 -12.88 8.58
CA GLU A 85 -11.10 -12.53 8.07
C GLU A 85 -12.04 -13.73 8.00
N ALA A 86 -11.53 -14.89 7.55
CA ALA A 86 -12.33 -16.11 7.52
C ALA A 86 -12.76 -16.54 8.93
N GLN A 87 -11.85 -16.47 9.90
CA GLN A 87 -12.15 -16.78 11.30
C GLN A 87 -13.16 -15.78 11.89
N ILE A 88 -13.06 -14.48 11.58
CA ILE A 88 -14.06 -13.48 11.98
C ILE A 88 -15.44 -13.86 11.44
N ARG A 89 -15.56 -14.21 10.15
CA ARG A 89 -16.84 -14.61 9.56
C ARG A 89 -17.43 -15.85 10.25
N LEU A 90 -16.61 -16.87 10.49
CA LEU A 90 -17.03 -18.10 11.18
C LEU A 90 -17.49 -17.83 12.62
N LEU A 91 -16.72 -17.07 13.40
CA LEU A 91 -17.08 -16.72 14.78
C LEU A 91 -18.33 -15.84 14.82
N THR A 92 -18.48 -14.92 13.87
CA THR A 92 -19.66 -14.06 13.77
C THR A 92 -20.93 -14.86 13.45
N ALA A 93 -20.84 -15.83 12.54
CA ALA A 93 -21.95 -16.71 12.19
C ALA A 93 -22.32 -17.68 13.32
N GLY A 94 -21.35 -18.12 14.13
CA GLY A 94 -21.54 -19.02 15.27
C GLY A 94 -21.92 -18.33 16.59
N LEU A 95 -22.10 -17.00 16.61
CA LEU A 95 -22.49 -16.28 17.83
C LEU A 95 -23.91 -16.69 18.26
N PRO A 96 -24.10 -17.25 19.47
CA PRO A 96 -25.43 -17.62 19.92
C PRO A 96 -26.31 -16.38 20.14
N PRO A 97 -27.64 -16.48 19.90
CA PRO A 97 -28.57 -15.38 20.11
C PRO A 97 -28.48 -14.84 21.54
N GLN A 98 -28.71 -13.54 21.70
CA GLN A 98 -28.73 -12.91 23.02
C GLN A 98 -29.92 -13.45 23.79
N THR A 99 -29.66 -14.26 24.82
CA THR A 99 -30.69 -14.67 25.77
C THR A 99 -31.17 -13.42 26.48
N SER A 100 -32.42 -13.02 26.20
CA SER A 100 -33.05 -11.91 26.88
C SER A 100 -33.05 -12.22 28.37
N ALA A 101 -32.44 -11.35 29.17
CA ALA A 101 -32.45 -11.48 30.61
C ALA A 101 -33.86 -11.16 31.10
N GLU A 102 -34.70 -12.19 31.22
CA GLU A 102 -35.98 -12.03 31.90
C GLU A 102 -35.69 -11.71 33.38
N PRO A 103 -36.25 -10.62 33.94
CA PRO A 103 -35.99 -10.23 35.31
C PRO A 103 -36.41 -11.37 36.26
N PRO A 104 -35.65 -11.62 37.34
CA PRO A 104 -35.94 -12.71 38.25
C PRO A 104 -37.31 -12.49 38.91
N VAL A 105 -38.30 -13.31 38.53
CA VAL A 105 -39.60 -13.37 39.20
C VAL A 105 -39.39 -13.97 40.59
N PRO A 106 -39.94 -13.38 41.67
CA PRO A 106 -39.83 -13.92 43.02
C PRO A 106 -40.45 -15.33 43.07
N ARG A 107 -39.65 -16.35 43.42
CA ARG A 107 -40.06 -17.76 43.41
C ARG A 107 -40.66 -18.19 44.75
N ALA A 108 -41.77 -18.93 44.67
CA ALA A 108 -42.41 -19.65 45.77
C ALA A 108 -41.44 -20.68 46.43
N PRO A 109 -41.72 -21.19 47.65
CA PRO A 109 -40.87 -22.20 48.28
C PRO A 109 -40.71 -23.44 47.39
N MET A 110 -39.47 -23.71 46.98
CA MET A 110 -39.10 -24.80 46.06
C MET A 110 -38.72 -26.06 46.82
N THR A 111 -39.03 -27.22 46.24
CA THR A 111 -38.59 -28.54 46.71
C THR A 111 -37.09 -28.75 46.43
N ALA A 112 -36.46 -29.72 47.12
CA ALA A 112 -35.02 -30.02 46.95
C ALA A 112 -34.65 -30.39 45.49
N ALA A 113 -35.53 -31.14 44.79
CA ALA A 113 -35.34 -31.50 43.39
C ALA A 113 -35.45 -30.29 42.45
N GLU A 114 -36.27 -29.30 42.78
CA GLU A 114 -36.38 -28.05 42.01
C GLU A 114 -35.18 -27.13 42.23
N GLN A 115 -34.60 -27.12 43.44
CA GLN A 115 -33.34 -26.41 43.73
C GLN A 115 -32.17 -26.97 42.92
N GLU A 116 -32.07 -28.30 42.79
CA GLU A 116 -31.01 -28.94 42.02
C GLU A 116 -31.12 -28.64 40.51
N ARG A 117 -32.35 -28.65 39.96
CA ARG A 117 -32.62 -28.23 38.58
C ARG A 117 -32.31 -26.76 38.34
N ALA A 118 -32.62 -25.88 39.31
CA ALA A 118 -32.31 -24.46 39.21
C ALA A 118 -30.79 -24.21 39.18
N ARG A 119 -30.01 -24.88 40.04
CA ARG A 119 -28.54 -24.81 40.01
C ARG A 119 -27.97 -25.29 38.67
N ALA A 120 -28.49 -26.40 38.13
CA ALA A 120 -28.05 -26.90 36.83
C ALA A 120 -28.35 -25.91 35.69
N GLN A 121 -29.50 -25.21 35.73
CA GLN A 121 -29.84 -24.15 34.77
C GLN A 121 -28.95 -22.92 34.91
N GLU A 122 -28.69 -22.47 36.14
CA GLU A 122 -27.78 -21.34 36.42
C GLU A 122 -26.36 -21.63 35.93
N GLU A 123 -25.83 -22.83 36.19
CA GLU A 123 -24.54 -23.25 35.67
C GLU A 123 -24.51 -23.29 34.13
N ALA A 124 -25.57 -23.77 33.48
CA ALA A 124 -25.66 -23.78 32.03
C ALA A 124 -25.68 -22.35 31.44
N LEU A 125 -26.42 -21.42 32.07
CA LEU A 125 -26.43 -20.01 31.69
C LEU A 125 -25.07 -19.34 31.92
N HIS A 126 -24.40 -19.63 33.03
CA HIS A 126 -23.05 -19.15 33.30
C HIS A 126 -22.04 -19.67 32.27
N ARG A 127 -22.09 -20.95 31.91
CA ARG A 127 -21.22 -21.51 30.84
C ARG A 127 -21.51 -20.87 29.49
N HIS A 128 -22.79 -20.65 29.15
CA HIS A 128 -23.19 -19.99 27.90
C HIS A 128 -22.70 -18.54 27.81
N THR A 129 -22.90 -17.76 28.88
CA THR A 129 -22.44 -16.36 28.96
C THR A 129 -20.92 -16.26 28.91
N ALA A 130 -20.20 -17.13 29.64
CA ALA A 130 -18.74 -17.19 29.59
C ALA A 130 -18.22 -17.55 28.19
N HIS A 131 -18.83 -18.54 27.53
CA HIS A 131 -18.46 -18.92 26.16
C HIS A 131 -18.68 -17.77 25.18
N ARG A 132 -19.83 -17.08 25.25
CA ARG A 132 -20.11 -15.89 24.43
C ARG A 132 -19.09 -14.78 24.67
N ALA A 133 -18.76 -14.48 25.93
CA ALA A 133 -17.77 -13.46 26.26
C ALA A 133 -16.39 -13.78 25.66
N ALA A 134 -15.95 -15.04 25.76
CA ALA A 134 -14.69 -15.49 25.17
C ALA A 134 -14.70 -15.37 23.63
N THR A 135 -15.81 -15.74 22.97
CA THR A 135 -15.96 -15.60 21.51
C THR A 135 -15.92 -14.14 21.07
N LEU A 136 -16.58 -13.23 21.80
CA LEU A 136 -16.54 -11.80 21.51
C LEU A 136 -15.13 -11.21 21.70
N GLN A 137 -14.42 -11.62 22.76
CA GLN A 137 -13.04 -11.21 22.99
C GLN A 137 -12.11 -11.71 21.88
N ARG A 138 -12.30 -12.94 21.40
CA ARG A 138 -11.52 -13.47 20.28
C ARG A 138 -11.81 -12.73 18.97
N LEU A 139 -13.07 -12.38 18.74
CA LEU A 139 -13.52 -11.62 17.58
C LEU A 139 -12.88 -10.22 17.59
N SER A 140 -12.88 -9.51 18.72
CA SER A 140 -12.26 -8.18 18.83
C SER A 140 -10.76 -8.23 18.54
N GLN A 141 -10.04 -9.22 19.08
CA GLN A 141 -8.61 -9.41 18.82
C GLN A 141 -8.31 -9.62 17.33
N LEU A 142 -9.11 -10.44 16.64
CA LEU A 142 -8.94 -10.69 15.21
C LEU A 142 -9.26 -9.45 14.37
N GLN A 143 -10.27 -8.68 14.76
CA GLN A 143 -10.61 -7.42 14.08
C GLN A 143 -9.50 -6.38 14.23
N GLU A 144 -8.91 -6.26 15.43
CA GLU A 144 -7.74 -5.42 15.67
C GLU A 144 -6.55 -5.86 14.82
N GLU A 145 -6.25 -7.16 14.77
CA GLU A 145 -5.16 -7.69 13.93
C GLU A 145 -5.37 -7.38 12.44
N VAL A 146 -6.58 -7.60 11.90
CA VAL A 146 -6.91 -7.26 10.51
C VAL A 146 -6.77 -5.76 10.25
N ALA A 147 -7.20 -4.91 11.18
CA ALA A 147 -7.07 -3.47 11.06
C ALA A 147 -5.59 -3.04 11.03
N GLU A 148 -4.75 -3.59 11.92
CA GLU A 148 -3.30 -3.33 11.93
C GLU A 148 -2.62 -3.76 10.63
N LEU A 149 -2.93 -4.97 10.13
CA LEU A 149 -2.37 -5.48 8.88
C LEU A 149 -2.82 -4.65 7.67
N SER A 150 -4.06 -4.16 7.68
CA SER A 150 -4.59 -3.27 6.65
C SER A 150 -3.87 -1.91 6.65
N GLN A 151 -3.60 -1.35 7.83
CA GLN A 151 -2.80 -0.13 7.95
C GLN A 151 -1.36 -0.34 7.47
N GLN A 152 -0.75 -1.49 7.77
CA GLN A 152 0.57 -1.85 7.25
C GLN A 152 0.57 -1.90 5.72
N ARG A 153 -0.48 -2.46 5.11
CA ARG A 153 -0.64 -2.53 3.65
C ARG A 153 -0.68 -1.14 3.01
N GLU A 154 -1.46 -0.21 3.56
CA GLU A 154 -1.49 1.19 3.10
C GLU A 154 -0.13 1.87 3.27
N HIS A 155 0.56 1.60 4.38
CA HIS A 155 1.88 2.14 4.64
C HIS A 155 2.92 1.66 3.61
N LEU A 156 2.85 0.39 3.17
CA LEU A 156 3.70 -0.13 2.09
C LEU A 156 3.45 0.60 0.76
N HIS A 157 2.19 0.83 0.42
CA HIS A 157 1.81 1.60 -0.78
C HIS A 157 2.36 3.03 -0.73
N SER A 158 2.15 3.73 0.39
CA SER A 158 2.69 5.07 0.59
C SER A 158 4.22 5.10 0.53
N THR A 159 4.88 4.08 1.07
CA THR A 159 6.34 3.95 1.05
C THR A 159 6.86 3.75 -0.37
N ALA A 160 6.26 2.83 -1.13
CA ALA A 160 6.59 2.58 -2.53
C ALA A 160 6.42 3.84 -3.39
N ALA A 161 5.30 4.56 -3.22
CA ALA A 161 5.04 5.83 -3.91
C ALA A 161 6.08 6.90 -3.54
N GLY A 162 6.45 7.00 -2.25
CA GLY A 162 7.49 7.92 -1.78
C GLY A 162 8.86 7.63 -2.39
N ILE A 163 9.27 6.35 -2.44
CA ILE A 163 10.52 5.93 -3.08
C ILE A 163 10.49 6.33 -4.56
N LEU A 164 9.46 5.96 -5.32
CA LEU A 164 9.39 6.28 -6.74
C LEU A 164 9.37 7.80 -6.99
N SER A 165 8.63 8.56 -6.18
CA SER A 165 8.60 10.02 -6.26
C SER A 165 10.01 10.63 -6.08
N SER A 166 10.82 10.08 -5.17
CA SER A 166 12.21 10.54 -5.00
C SER A 166 13.08 10.29 -6.25
N TRP A 167 12.84 9.18 -6.96
CA TRP A 167 13.55 8.82 -8.18
C TRP A 167 13.08 9.66 -9.37
N ALA A 168 11.78 9.89 -9.52
CA ALA A 168 11.23 10.82 -10.51
C ALA A 168 11.79 12.24 -10.31
N ALA A 169 11.84 12.73 -9.05
CA ALA A 169 12.43 14.03 -8.74
C ALA A 169 13.94 14.09 -9.03
N ARG A 170 14.67 12.97 -8.87
CA ARG A 170 16.09 12.88 -9.27
C ARG A 170 16.24 12.94 -10.78
N PHE A 171 15.39 12.22 -11.53
CA PHE A 171 15.33 12.28 -12.99
C PHE A 171 15.13 13.73 -13.45
N ASP A 172 14.11 14.43 -12.95
CA ASP A 172 13.81 15.81 -13.35
C ASP A 172 14.99 16.75 -13.15
N LYS A 173 15.70 16.61 -12.01
CA LYS A 173 16.92 17.39 -11.73
C LYS A 173 18.06 17.09 -12.70
N LEU A 174 18.32 15.82 -13.00
CA LEU A 174 19.37 15.42 -13.94
C LEU A 174 19.06 15.88 -15.36
N VAL A 175 17.79 15.79 -15.79
CA VAL A 175 17.32 16.30 -17.07
C VAL A 175 17.47 17.82 -17.13
N ALA A 176 17.11 18.55 -16.08
CA ALA A 176 17.31 20.00 -16.04
C ALA A 176 18.79 20.39 -16.18
N PHE A 177 19.71 19.68 -15.51
CA PHE A 177 21.15 19.90 -15.68
C PHE A 177 21.63 19.54 -17.09
N HIS A 178 21.13 18.45 -17.66
CA HIS A 178 21.40 18.08 -19.05
C HIS A 178 20.97 19.20 -20.00
N ARG A 179 19.73 19.68 -19.85
CA ARG A 179 19.16 20.76 -20.66
C ARG A 179 19.96 22.06 -20.55
N ALA A 180 20.37 22.43 -19.35
CA ALA A 180 21.24 23.59 -19.15
C ALA A 180 22.60 23.46 -19.86
N GLY A 181 23.16 22.24 -19.90
CA GLY A 181 24.37 21.93 -20.66
C GLY A 181 24.16 22.07 -22.16
N PHE A 182 23.04 21.54 -22.65
CA PHE A 182 22.63 21.59 -24.05
C PHE A 182 22.44 23.02 -24.55
N VAL A 183 21.59 23.80 -23.87
CA VAL A 183 21.31 25.21 -24.23
C VAL A 183 22.61 26.01 -24.24
N ARG A 184 23.44 25.91 -23.19
CA ARG A 184 24.71 26.66 -23.10
C ARG A 184 25.65 26.35 -24.28
N ALA A 185 25.66 25.12 -24.80
CA ALA A 185 26.47 24.78 -25.96
C ALA A 185 25.91 25.41 -27.24
N LEU A 186 24.59 25.38 -27.44
CA LEU A 186 23.94 26.03 -28.59
C LEU A 186 24.13 27.54 -28.58
N THR A 187 23.95 28.21 -27.44
CA THR A 187 24.13 29.66 -27.31
C THR A 187 25.54 30.10 -27.70
N ARG A 188 26.55 29.34 -27.27
CA ARG A 188 27.97 29.63 -27.58
C ARG A 188 28.32 29.40 -29.04
N ARG A 189 27.68 28.44 -29.70
CA ARG A 189 28.02 28.03 -31.07
C ARG A 189 27.49 29.00 -32.13
N PHE A 190 26.36 29.66 -31.89
CA PHE A 190 25.65 30.43 -32.91
C PHE A 190 25.69 31.96 -32.73
N PHE A 191 26.42 32.50 -31.76
CA PHE A 191 26.48 33.95 -31.47
C PHE A 191 25.09 34.63 -31.39
N ARG A 192 24.05 33.87 -31.00
CA ARG A 192 22.66 34.35 -30.87
C ARG A 192 22.40 34.91 -29.47
N SER A 193 21.32 35.67 -29.33
CA SER A 193 20.76 36.08 -28.04
C SER A 193 20.65 34.88 -27.09
N THR A 194 20.86 35.10 -25.80
CA THR A 194 20.97 34.02 -24.80
C THR A 194 19.69 33.18 -24.75
N LEU A 195 19.68 32.02 -25.41
CA LEU A 195 18.61 31.03 -25.31
C LEU A 195 18.42 30.65 -23.84
N LYS A 196 17.17 30.65 -23.36
CA LYS A 196 16.84 30.25 -21.98
C LYS A 196 16.71 28.74 -21.89
N VAL A 197 16.81 28.17 -20.68
CA VAL A 197 16.62 26.71 -20.46
C VAL A 197 15.21 26.28 -20.88
N GLU A 198 14.25 27.17 -20.67
CA GLU A 198 12.85 27.08 -21.11
C GLU A 198 12.71 27.16 -22.63
N ASP A 199 13.74 27.60 -23.37
CA ASP A 199 13.60 27.96 -24.77
C ASP A 199 14.88 27.73 -25.62
N PRO A 200 15.03 26.56 -26.26
CA PRO A 200 16.09 26.37 -27.25
C PRO A 200 15.57 26.28 -28.69
N GLY A 201 14.24 26.37 -28.91
CA GLY A 201 13.57 26.23 -30.22
C GLY A 201 12.23 25.45 -30.20
N ASN A 202 11.41 25.57 -29.13
CA ASN A 202 10.14 24.85 -28.90
C ASN A 202 10.20 23.31 -28.80
N LEU A 203 10.95 22.80 -27.83
CA LEU A 203 10.86 21.38 -27.44
C LEU A 203 10.60 21.25 -25.93
N PRO A 204 9.67 20.38 -25.50
CA PRO A 204 9.29 20.25 -24.10
C PRO A 204 10.45 19.73 -23.23
N MET A 205 10.37 19.95 -21.92
CA MET A 205 11.29 19.32 -20.98
C MET A 205 10.89 17.84 -20.84
N PRO A 206 11.83 16.90 -21.04
CA PRO A 206 11.56 15.49 -20.78
C PRO A 206 11.10 15.30 -19.33
N SER A 207 10.01 14.55 -19.15
CA SER A 207 9.44 14.25 -17.84
C SER A 207 9.24 12.74 -17.71
N TYR A 208 9.57 12.16 -16.56
CA TYR A 208 9.28 10.76 -16.30
C TYR A 208 7.82 10.60 -15.87
N ARG A 209 7.05 9.75 -16.57
CA ARG A 209 5.67 9.43 -16.21
C ARG A 209 5.58 7.99 -15.72
N PRO A 210 5.24 7.78 -14.44
CA PRO A 210 5.01 6.44 -13.92
C PRO A 210 3.91 5.71 -14.67
N THR A 211 4.08 4.40 -14.86
CA THR A 211 3.18 3.56 -15.64
C THR A 211 2.22 2.75 -14.78
N HIS A 212 2.60 2.43 -13.54
CA HIS A 212 1.75 1.63 -12.67
C HIS A 212 0.67 2.47 -11.96
N GLY A 213 -0.56 1.95 -11.93
CA GLY A 213 -1.72 2.62 -11.34
C GLY A 213 -1.58 2.94 -9.84
N TRP A 214 -0.83 2.13 -9.10
CA TRP A 214 -0.62 2.34 -7.65
C TRP A 214 0.12 3.62 -7.29
N VAL A 215 0.79 4.23 -8.25
CA VAL A 215 1.41 5.54 -8.11
C VAL A 215 0.37 6.66 -8.06
N ARG A 216 -0.81 6.44 -8.65
CA ARG A 216 -1.95 7.38 -8.68
C ARG A 216 -2.96 7.12 -7.57
N GLY A 217 -2.64 6.22 -6.64
CA GLY A 217 -3.51 5.85 -5.52
C GLY A 217 -4.38 4.60 -5.78
N GLU A 218 -4.24 3.93 -6.92
CA GLU A 218 -4.92 2.65 -7.13
C GLU A 218 -4.31 1.58 -6.22
N GLN A 219 -5.13 0.89 -5.45
CA GLN A 219 -4.60 -0.18 -4.60
C GLN A 219 -4.35 -1.44 -5.42
N LEU A 220 -3.33 -2.22 -5.05
CA LEU A 220 -3.11 -3.53 -5.66
C LEU A 220 -4.31 -4.44 -5.34
N SER A 221 -4.54 -5.46 -6.16
CA SER A 221 -5.55 -6.49 -5.88
C SER A 221 -5.25 -7.20 -4.56
N VAL A 222 -6.29 -7.83 -3.98
CA VAL A 222 -6.20 -8.47 -2.67
C VAL A 222 -6.64 -9.93 -2.72
N THR A 223 -5.97 -10.79 -1.97
CA THR A 223 -6.39 -12.20 -1.81
C THR A 223 -7.62 -12.30 -0.94
N VAL A 224 -8.65 -13.04 -1.36
CA VAL A 224 -9.90 -13.21 -0.59
C VAL A 224 -10.15 -14.69 -0.28
N THR A 225 -10.50 -14.98 0.95
CA THR A 225 -10.95 -16.30 1.38
C THR A 225 -12.44 -16.46 1.09
N GLU A 226 -12.79 -17.46 0.28
CA GLU A 226 -14.16 -17.94 0.17
C GLU A 226 -14.42 -18.85 1.38
N VAL A 227 -15.37 -18.42 2.23
CA VAL A 227 -15.77 -19.17 3.42
C VAL A 227 -17.11 -19.80 3.12
N HIS A 228 -17.11 -21.12 2.93
CA HIS A 228 -18.34 -21.91 2.93
C HIS A 228 -18.65 -22.38 4.35
N PRO A 229 -19.91 -22.32 4.82
CA PRO A 229 -20.28 -22.73 6.17
C PRO A 229 -20.04 -24.24 6.42
N ASP A 230 -20.08 -25.05 5.36
CA ASP A 230 -20.03 -26.52 5.45
C ASP A 230 -18.70 -27.12 4.92
N GLN A 231 -17.75 -26.29 4.49
CA GLN A 231 -16.47 -26.73 3.92
C GLN A 231 -15.31 -25.94 4.53
N GLN A 232 -14.11 -26.54 4.50
CA GLN A 232 -12.90 -25.82 4.91
C GLN A 232 -12.74 -24.53 4.08
N PRO A 233 -12.36 -23.39 4.71
CA PRO A 233 -12.18 -22.13 4.01
C PRO A 233 -11.12 -22.29 2.91
N THR A 234 -11.49 -21.96 1.67
CA THR A 234 -10.57 -22.05 0.52
C THR A 234 -10.06 -20.66 0.17
N LEU A 235 -8.73 -20.51 0.14
CA LEU A 235 -8.06 -19.28 -0.26
C LEU A 235 -8.13 -19.17 -1.79
N ARG A 236 -8.76 -18.12 -2.32
CA ARG A 236 -8.79 -17.85 -3.75
C ARG A 236 -8.22 -16.47 -4.06
N TRP A 237 -7.41 -16.43 -5.12
CA TRP A 237 -6.92 -15.18 -5.66
C TRP A 237 -8.04 -14.56 -6.49
N ALA A 238 -8.61 -13.47 -5.99
CA ALA A 238 -9.62 -12.70 -6.70
C ALA A 238 -9.11 -11.29 -6.93
N HIS A 239 -9.11 -10.82 -8.17
CA HIS A 239 -8.81 -9.43 -8.48
C HIS A 239 -10.00 -8.56 -8.10
N LEU A 240 -10.12 -8.23 -6.81
CA LEU A 240 -11.11 -7.26 -6.34
C LEU A 240 -10.45 -5.92 -6.04
N PRO A 241 -11.09 -4.80 -6.39
CA PRO A 241 -10.66 -3.50 -5.90
C PRO A 241 -10.78 -3.49 -4.38
N TRP A 242 -9.69 -3.15 -3.69
CA TRP A 242 -9.71 -2.98 -2.24
C TRP A 242 -10.64 -1.81 -1.90
N ASN A 243 -11.72 -2.09 -1.18
CA ASN A 243 -12.67 -1.10 -0.72
C ASN A 243 -12.97 -1.38 0.75
N LEU A 244 -12.40 -0.56 1.64
CA LEU A 244 -12.60 -0.65 3.10
C LEU A 244 -14.09 -0.56 3.49
N ASP A 245 -14.91 0.13 2.69
CA ASP A 245 -16.34 0.27 2.90
C ASP A 245 -17.11 -1.06 2.90
N ARG A 246 -16.54 -2.14 2.36
CA ARG A 246 -17.17 -3.47 2.40
C ARG A 246 -17.13 -4.14 3.77
N LEU A 247 -16.15 -3.79 4.61
CA LEU A 247 -16.04 -4.35 5.96
C LEU A 247 -17.01 -3.67 6.95
N SER A 248 -17.39 -2.41 6.71
CA SER A 248 -18.39 -1.68 7.50
C SER A 248 -19.82 -1.95 7.02
N ALA A 249 -20.05 -2.14 5.72
CA ALA A 249 -21.38 -2.32 5.16
C ALA A 249 -22.05 -3.66 5.53
N SER A 250 -21.27 -4.73 5.75
CA SER A 250 -21.80 -6.06 6.12
C SER A 250 -22.31 -6.13 7.56
N ALA A 251 -21.89 -5.20 8.44
CA ALA A 251 -22.42 -5.07 9.80
C ALA A 251 -23.75 -4.29 9.86
N SER A 252 -24.12 -3.56 8.80
CA SER A 252 -25.27 -2.65 8.79
C SER A 252 -26.52 -3.19 8.08
N ARG A 253 -26.43 -4.32 7.34
CA ARG A 253 -27.54 -4.87 6.55
C ARG A 253 -28.44 -5.88 7.26
N ASN A 254 -28.20 -6.17 8.54
CA ASN A 254 -29.08 -6.99 9.37
C ASN A 254 -29.65 -6.16 10.53
N ARG A 255 -30.31 -5.04 10.21
CA ARG A 255 -31.28 -4.40 11.11
C ARG A 255 -32.62 -4.31 10.40
#